data_AF-A0A245ZHK8-F1
#
_entry.id   AF-A0A245ZHK8-F1
#
_cell.length_a   1.000
_cell.length_b   1.000
_cell.length_c   1.000
_cell.angle_alpha   90.00
_cell.angle_beta   90.00
_cell.angle_gamma   90.00
#
_symmetry.space_group_name_H-M   'P 1'
#
loop_
_entity.id
_entity.type
_entity.pdbx_description
1 polymer ?
#
loop_
_entity_poly.entity_id
_entity_poly.type
_entity_poly.pdbx_seq_one_letter_code
_entity_poly.pdbx_strand_id
1 'polypeptide(L)' 'MIIHHPRERLRALSKQFRTGLGDLSDMIGRPRSYLGRYVREGRPERLEAPDRETLCRFFGVSEAELGGTDPRWAKFKVAK' A
#
# COMPACT_ATOMS: atom_id res chain seq x y z
N MET A 1 -13.36 7.18 -11.48
CA MET A 1 -12.51 6.16 -10.83
C MET A 1 -12.64 6.37 -9.34
N ILE A 2 -13.29 5.45 -8.62
CA ILE A 2 -13.42 5.56 -7.16
C ILE A 2 -12.08 5.11 -6.60
N ILE A 3 -11.28 6.07 -6.10
CA ILE A 3 -10.03 5.76 -5.42
C ILE A 3 -10.43 5.13 -4.08
N HIS A 4 -10.45 3.81 -4.02
CA HIS A 4 -10.66 3.11 -2.75
C HIS A 4 -9.50 3.43 -1.81
N HIS A 5 -9.79 3.57 -0.51
CA HIS A 5 -8.75 3.82 0.47
C HIS A 5 -7.68 2.72 0.37
N PRO A 6 -6.39 3.08 0.31
CA PRO A 6 -5.31 2.11 0.09
C PRO A 6 -5.26 1.01 1.17
N ARG A 7 -5.74 1.33 2.37
CA ARG A 7 -5.90 0.39 3.50
C ARG A 7 -6.93 -0.69 3.20
N GLU A 8 -8.08 -0.31 2.65
CA GLU A 8 -9.13 -1.24 2.28
C GLU A 8 -8.70 -2.10 1.10
N ARG A 9 -8.01 -1.49 0.13
CA ARG A 9 -7.47 -2.20 -1.02
C ARG A 9 -6.42 -3.23 -0.62
N LEU A 10 -5.47 -2.86 0.24
CA LEU A 10 -4.49 -3.78 0.80
C LEU A 10 -5.17 -4.94 1.55
N ARG A 11 -6.20 -4.66 2.35
CA ARG A 11 -6.98 -5.68 3.06
C ARG A 11 -7.72 -6.61 2.09
N ALA A 12 -8.27 -6.09 1.01
CA ALA A 12 -8.92 -6.88 -0.02
C ALA A 12 -7.93 -7.79 -0.75
N LEU A 13 -6.76 -7.27 -1.12
CA LEU A 13 -5.69 -8.04 -1.75
C LEU A 13 -5.16 -9.13 -0.83
N SER A 14 -4.88 -8.82 0.44
CA SER A 14 -4.50 -9.82 1.45
C SER A 14 -5.51 -10.99 1.53
N LYS A 15 -6.82 -10.69 1.51
CA LYS A 15 -7.86 -11.73 1.49
C LYS A 15 -7.88 -12.51 0.17
N GLN A 16 -7.72 -11.84 -0.96
CA GLN A 16 -7.73 -12.46 -2.28
C GLN A 16 -6.55 -13.43 -2.47
N PHE A 17 -5.36 -13.05 -2.02
CA PHE A 17 -4.14 -13.86 -2.06
C PHE A 17 -4.02 -14.83 -0.89
N ARG A 18 -4.99 -14.84 0.04
CA ARG A 18 -4.97 -15.60 1.30
C ARG A 18 -3.66 -15.45 2.09
N THR A 19 -3.05 -14.28 2.00
CA THR A 19 -1.79 -13.96 2.70
C THR A 19 -2.08 -13.05 3.89
N GLY A 20 -1.50 -13.35 5.05
CA GLY A 20 -1.62 -12.53 6.25
C GLY A 20 -0.88 -11.20 6.11
N LEU A 21 -1.40 -10.15 6.76
CA LEU A 21 -0.71 -8.85 6.86
C LEU A 21 0.66 -8.99 7.54
N GLY A 22 0.81 -9.98 8.41
CA GLY A 22 2.07 -10.30 9.05
C GLY A 22 3.11 -10.79 8.05
N ASP A 23 2.77 -11.81 7.28
CA ASP A 23 3.65 -12.41 6.26
C ASP A 23 4.03 -11.42 5.17
N LEU A 24 3.09 -10.55 4.79
CA LEU A 24 3.36 -9.42 3.89
C LEU A 24 4.32 -8.40 4.49
N SER A 25 4.28 -8.20 5.82
CA SER A 25 5.23 -7.30 6.51
C SER A 25 6.63 -7.92 6.55
N ASP A 26 6.75 -9.22 6.84
CA ASP A 26 8.00 -9.96 6.79
C ASP A 26 8.63 -9.91 5.38
N MET A 27 7.81 -10.04 4.34
CA MET A 27 8.25 -9.97 2.94
C MET A 27 8.90 -8.64 2.56
N ILE A 28 8.42 -7.52 3.11
CA ILE A 28 9.00 -6.19 2.91
C ILE A 28 10.11 -5.87 3.92
N GLY A 29 10.54 -6.84 4.74
CA GLY A 29 11.58 -6.66 5.75
C GLY A 29 11.15 -5.77 6.92
N ARG A 30 9.84 -5.71 7.22
CA ARG A 30 9.25 -4.91 8.30
C ARG A 30 8.74 -5.80 9.42
N PRO A 31 8.63 -5.27 10.66
CA PRO A 31 8.04 -6.04 11.76
C PRO A 31 6.61 -6.48 11.41
N ARG A 32 6.25 -7.71 11.80
CA ARG A 32 4.96 -8.36 11.49
C ARG A 32 3.72 -7.52 11.80
N SER A 33 3.84 -6.59 12.75
CA SER A 33 2.78 -5.66 13.16
C SER A 33 2.57 -4.46 12.23
N TYR A 34 3.49 -4.20 11.29
CA TYR A 34 3.54 -2.98 10.49
C TYR A 34 2.27 -2.79 9.63
N LEU A 35 1.95 -3.76 8.76
CA LEU A 35 0.74 -3.66 7.93
C LEU A 35 -0.54 -3.84 8.76
N GLY A 36 -0.48 -4.61 9.86
CA GLY A 36 -1.57 -4.71 10.82
C GLY A 36 -1.95 -3.35 11.42
N ARG A 37 -0.94 -2.56 11.81
CA ARG A 37 -1.10 -1.19 12.33
C ARG A 37 -1.56 -0.22 11.25
N TYR A 38 -1.02 -0.34 10.03
CA TYR A 38 -1.45 0.46 8.89
C TYR A 38 -2.95 0.30 8.59
N VAL A 39 -3.46 -0.93 8.61
CA VAL A 39 -4.88 -1.21 8.34
C VAL A 39 -5.78 -0.90 9.53
N ARG A 40 -5.34 -1.19 10.78
CA ARG A 40 -6.16 -1.05 11.99
C ARG A 40 -6.11 0.34 12.61
N GLU A 41 -4.91 0.87 12.83
CA GLU A 41 -4.69 2.18 13.46
C GLU A 41 -4.57 3.31 12.42
N GLY A 42 -4.37 2.98 11.13
CA GLY A 42 -4.14 3.98 10.09
C GLY A 42 -2.79 4.68 10.21
N ARG A 43 -1.85 4.06 10.94
CA ARG A 43 -0.49 4.55 11.16
C ARG A 43 0.53 3.49 10.69
N PRO A 44 1.53 3.85 9.88
CA PRO A 44 1.80 5.19 9.30
C PRO A 44 0.73 5.66 8.31
N GLU A 45 0.68 6.97 8.02
CA GLU A 45 -0.37 7.53 7.15
C GLU A 45 -0.26 7.02 5.70
N ARG A 46 0.96 6.71 5.26
CA ARG A 46 1.30 6.19 3.92
C ARG A 46 2.36 5.09 4.04
N LEU A 47 2.29 4.12 3.14
CA LEU A 47 3.36 3.12 2.96
C LEU A 47 4.59 3.79 2.36
N GLU A 48 5.77 3.37 2.78
CA GLU A 48 7.01 3.81 2.15
C GLU A 48 7.05 3.36 0.68
N ALA A 49 7.67 4.17 -0.18
CA ALA A 49 7.77 3.85 -1.62
C ALA A 49 8.37 2.45 -1.91
N PRO A 50 9.50 2.04 -1.30
CA PRO A 50 10.07 0.71 -1.56
C PRO A 50 9.18 -0.44 -1.07
N ASP A 51 8.54 -0.26 0.10
CA ASP A 51 7.62 -1.24 0.66
C ASP A 51 6.40 -1.42 -0.25
N ARG A 52 5.84 -0.31 -0.74
CA ARG A 52 4.70 -0.31 -1.66
C ARG A 52 5.07 -0.94 -3.00
N GLU A 53 6.22 -0.62 -3.57
CA GLU A 53 6.68 -1.21 -4.84
C GLU A 53 6.75 -2.73 -4.73
N THR A 54 7.32 -3.23 -3.64
CA THR A 54 7.42 -4.67 -3.37
C THR A 54 6.04 -5.31 -3.28
N LEU A 55 5.11 -4.69 -2.54
CA LEU A 55 3.72 -5.18 -2.43
C LEU A 55 3.00 -5.14 -3.78
N CYS A 56 3.17 -4.08 -4.57
CA CYS A 56 2.55 -3.96 -5.89
C CYS A 56 3.05 -5.03 -6.84
N ARG A 57 4.36 -5.31 -6.82
CA ARG A 57 4.98 -6.37 -7.60
C ARG A 57 4.52 -7.75 -7.15
N PHE A 58 4.36 -7.97 -5.85
CA PHE A 58 3.85 -9.22 -5.30
C PHE A 58 2.38 -9.48 -5.69
N PHE A 59 1.54 -8.45 -5.59
CA PHE A 59 0.12 -8.55 -5.93
C PHE A 59 -0.19 -8.40 -7.42
N GLY A 60 0.77 -7.94 -8.24
CA GLY A 60 0.55 -7.63 -9.65
C GLY A 60 -0.41 -6.46 -9.88
N VAL A 61 -0.44 -5.49 -8.95
CA VAL A 61 -1.33 -4.30 -9.03
C VAL A 61 -0.52 -3.02 -9.23
N SER A 62 -1.20 -1.95 -9.67
CA SER A 62 -0.57 -0.63 -9.81
C SER A 62 -0.36 0.03 -8.44
N GLU A 63 0.73 0.81 -8.29
CA GLU A 63 1.00 1.57 -7.06
C GLU A 63 -0.14 2.53 -6.67
N ALA A 64 -0.89 3.04 -7.64
CA ALA A 64 -2.05 3.91 -7.40
C ALA A 64 -3.13 3.22 -6.54
N GLU A 65 -3.24 1.90 -6.62
CA GLU A 65 -4.21 1.11 -5.83
C GLU A 65 -3.81 1.00 -4.34
N LEU A 66 -2.51 1.07 -4.04
CA LEU A 66 -1.96 1.01 -2.68
C LEU A 66 -1.54 2.39 -2.14
N GLY A 67 -2.07 3.47 -2.71
CA GLY A 67 -1.83 4.83 -2.21
C GLY A 67 -0.50 5.43 -2.66
N GLY A 68 0.14 4.82 -3.65
CA GLY A 68 1.13 5.48 -4.48
C GLY A 68 0.48 6.69 -5.12
N THR A 69 1.17 7.82 -5.05
CA THR A 69 0.70 9.05 -5.69
C THR A 69 0.39 8.74 -7.14
N ASP A 70 -0.89 8.82 -7.49
CA ASP A 70 -1.29 8.91 -8.88
C ASP A 70 -0.47 10.07 -9.49
N PRO A 71 0.36 9.82 -10.53
CA PRO A 71 1.18 10.87 -11.12
C PRO A 71 0.34 12.02 -11.70
N ARG A 72 -0.99 11.89 -11.80
CA ARG A 72 -1.91 12.98 -12.14
C ARG A 72 -2.09 13.98 -11.00
N TRP A 73 -1.82 13.62 -9.74
CA TRP A 73 -1.67 14.56 -8.60
C TRP A 73 -0.22 15.03 -8.41
N ALA A 74 0.78 14.27 -8.88
CA ALA A 74 2.17 14.73 -8.91
C ALA A 74 2.41 15.92 -9.86
N LYS A 75 1.45 16.21 -10.77
CA LYS A 75 1.54 17.35 -11.71
C LYS A 75 1.38 18.73 -11.06
N PHE A 76 0.98 18.84 -9.80
CA PHE A 76 0.82 20.16 -9.15
C PHE A 76 2.07 20.68 -8.42
N LYS A 77 3.23 20.03 -8.59
CA LYS A 77 4.53 20.58 -8.17
C LYS A 77 5.57 20.61 -9.30
N VAL A 78 5.18 21.18 -10.45
CA VAL A 78 6.14 21.86 -11.34
C VAL A 78 5.56 23.21 -11.74
N ALA A 79 6.25 24.25 -11.24
CA ALA A 79 6.34 25.63 -11.73
C ALA A 79 5.04 26.43 -12.00
N LYS A 80 4.80 27.43 -11.16
CA LYS A 80 4.72 28.82 -11.61
C LYS A 80 5.46 29.71 -10.63
#